data_AF-A0A3M1TG26-F1
#
_entry.id   AF-A0A3M1TG26-F1
#
_cell.length_a   1.000
_cell.length_b   1.000
_cell.length_c   1.000
_cell.angle_alpha   90.00
_cell.angle_beta   90.00
_cell.angle_gamma   90.00
#
_symmetry.space_group_name_H-M   'P 1'
#
loop_
_entity.id
_entity.type
_entity.pdbx_description
1 polymer ?
#
loop_
_entity_poly.entity_id
_entity_poly.type
_entity_poly.pdbx_seq_one_letter_code
_entity_poly.pdbx_strand_id
1 'polypeptide(L)'
;MSETFDAAVLGAGPGGYVCAIRLGQLGLRTALVERGELGGVCLNWGCIPSKAVIHAAELRHEVAAASSIGIGAGEVPLDLDKLRAWKNRVLKQLRGGIASLLKANGVELIKGSGTLTGPTGLEVSDAGGARRVDAKNIVLATGARPFELPFLPRSHPRVWTAEECLELDEIPRRFAIIGGGVIGLEIGSAYAKLGSEVTIIELLPRLMNGTDPDLVKPVLKRLKKAGVTVHLESKAAGIEDGP
;
A
#
# COMPACT_ATOMS: atom_id res chain seq x y z
N MET A 1 -5.14 -12.05 36.75
CA MET A 1 -6.52 -12.39 36.34
C MET A 1 -6.63 -12.07 34.87
N SER A 2 -7.08 -12.99 34.01
CA SER A 2 -7.23 -12.70 32.58
C SER A 2 -8.37 -11.70 32.41
N GLU A 3 -8.02 -10.50 31.97
CA GLU A 3 -9.02 -9.50 31.62
C GLU A 3 -9.76 -9.97 30.38
N THR A 4 -11.03 -10.35 30.54
CA THR A 4 -11.85 -10.84 29.43
C THR A 4 -12.46 -9.65 28.70
N PHE A 5 -12.25 -9.58 27.38
CA PHE A 5 -12.85 -8.58 26.50
C PHE A 5 -14.21 -9.04 25.98
N ASP A 6 -15.07 -8.10 25.63
CA ASP A 6 -16.30 -8.42 24.89
C ASP A 6 -15.99 -8.74 23.43
N ALA A 7 -14.98 -8.08 22.86
CA ALA A 7 -14.49 -8.33 21.53
C ALA A 7 -12.98 -8.11 21.39
N ALA A 8 -12.34 -8.91 20.55
CA ALA A 8 -10.97 -8.68 20.09
C ALA A 8 -10.94 -8.58 18.56
N VAL A 9 -10.17 -7.63 18.03
CA VAL A 9 -9.94 -7.46 16.61
C VAL A 9 -8.47 -7.75 16.30
N LEU A 10 -8.18 -8.69 15.41
CA LEU A 10 -6.82 -9.04 14.99
C LEU A 10 -6.49 -8.38 13.65
N GLY A 11 -5.61 -7.37 13.70
CA GLY A 11 -5.19 -6.55 12.57
C GLY A 11 -5.81 -5.14 12.61
N ALA A 12 -4.99 -4.11 12.46
CA ALA A 12 -5.38 -2.70 12.51
C ALA A 12 -5.37 -2.03 11.12
N GLY A 13 -5.68 -2.78 10.07
CA GLY A 13 -6.05 -2.21 8.76
C GLY A 13 -7.41 -1.49 8.80
N PRO A 14 -7.86 -0.87 7.69
CA PRO A 14 -9.14 -0.15 7.64
C PRO A 14 -10.34 -0.94 8.16
N GLY A 15 -10.47 -2.21 7.79
CA GLY A 15 -11.52 -3.07 8.34
C GLY A 15 -11.41 -3.29 9.85
N GLY A 16 -10.19 -3.39 10.37
CA GLY A 16 -9.92 -3.69 11.77
C GLY A 16 -10.07 -2.51 12.71
N TYR A 17 -9.35 -1.41 12.48
CA TYR A 17 -9.42 -0.27 13.40
C TYR A 17 -10.81 0.40 13.37
N VAL A 18 -11.51 0.41 12.23
CA VAL A 18 -12.89 0.93 12.15
C VAL A 18 -13.85 0.02 12.94
N CYS A 19 -13.69 -1.30 12.82
CA CYS A 19 -14.45 -2.25 13.63
C CYS A 19 -14.21 -2.02 15.13
N ALA A 20 -12.94 -1.91 15.55
CA ALA A 20 -12.60 -1.70 16.95
C ALA A 20 -13.17 -0.38 17.50
N ILE A 21 -13.06 0.72 16.75
CA ILE A 21 -13.70 2.00 17.11
C ILE A 21 -15.21 1.82 17.27
N ARG A 22 -15.86 1.13 16.32
CA ARG A 22 -17.32 0.94 16.37
C ARG A 22 -17.75 0.10 17.56
N LEU A 23 -16.99 -0.94 17.92
CA LEU A 23 -17.23 -1.74 19.12
C LEU A 23 -17.11 -0.90 20.40
N GLY A 24 -16.10 -0.03 20.48
CA GLY A 24 -15.95 0.94 21.57
C GLY A 24 -17.13 1.91 21.69
N GLN A 25 -17.63 2.45 20.56
CA GLN A 25 -18.83 3.30 20.52
C GLN A 25 -20.10 2.59 21.01
N LEU A 26 -20.17 1.27 20.86
CA LEU A 26 -21.28 0.44 21.34
C LEU A 26 -21.12 0.06 22.82
N GLY A 27 -20.08 0.56 23.50
CA GLY A 27 -19.83 0.32 24.92
C GLY A 27 -19.17 -1.02 25.23
N LEU A 28 -18.64 -1.72 24.22
CA LEU A 28 -17.99 -3.02 24.41
C LEU A 28 -16.53 -2.85 24.80
N ARG A 29 -16.08 -3.61 25.81
CA ARG A 29 -14.65 -3.66 26.15
C ARG A 29 -13.90 -4.34 25.01
N THR A 30 -13.09 -3.57 24.28
CA THR A 30 -12.52 -4.01 23.00
C THR A 30 -11.00 -3.99 23.01
N ALA A 31 -10.39 -5.10 22.59
CA ALA A 31 -8.97 -5.18 22.27
C ALA A 31 -8.74 -5.07 20.76
N LEU A 32 -7.72 -4.33 20.34
CA LEU A 32 -7.20 -4.33 18.97
C LEU A 32 -5.76 -4.82 19.00
N VAL A 33 -5.47 -5.92 18.30
CA VAL A 33 -4.13 -6.52 18.23
C VAL A 33 -3.49 -6.17 16.90
N GLU A 34 -2.29 -5.58 16.93
CA GLU A 34 -1.52 -5.26 15.72
C GLU A 34 -0.02 -5.44 15.94
N ARG A 35 0.67 -6.06 14.98
CA ARG A 35 2.12 -6.31 15.04
C ARG A 35 2.95 -5.17 14.43
N GLY A 36 2.38 -4.41 13.51
CA GLY A 36 3.04 -3.32 12.79
C GLY A 36 2.48 -1.95 13.15
N GLU A 37 2.43 -1.08 12.14
CA GLU A 37 1.88 0.27 12.26
C GLU A 37 0.36 0.27 12.11
N LEU A 38 -0.32 1.15 12.86
CA LEU A 38 -1.76 1.36 12.72
C LEU A 38 -2.13 1.77 11.28
N GLY A 39 -3.34 1.40 10.85
CA GLY A 39 -3.86 1.67 9.51
C GLY A 39 -3.52 0.59 8.47
N GLY A 40 -2.74 -0.43 8.84
CA GLY A 40 -2.42 -1.59 8.00
C GLY A 40 -1.84 -1.23 6.64
N VAL A 41 -2.01 -2.11 5.64
CA VAL A 41 -1.45 -1.90 4.29
C VAL A 41 -1.92 -0.58 3.67
N CYS A 42 -3.21 -0.25 3.75
CA CYS A 42 -3.75 0.92 3.07
C CYS A 42 -3.10 2.23 3.51
N LEU A 43 -2.87 2.41 4.82
CA LEU A 43 -2.17 3.61 5.30
C LEU A 43 -0.66 3.53 5.09
N ASN A 44 -0.05 2.37 5.29
CA ASN A 44 1.41 2.30 5.43
C ASN A 44 2.14 2.01 4.13
N TRP A 45 1.55 1.20 3.25
CA TRP A 45 2.23 0.58 2.11
C TRP A 45 1.33 0.50 0.86
N GLY A 46 0.20 1.20 0.86
CA GLY A 46 -0.81 1.08 -0.19
C GLY A 46 -1.42 2.42 -0.54
N CYS A 47 -2.71 2.57 -0.23
CA CYS A 47 -3.55 3.70 -0.64
C CYS A 47 -2.91 5.07 -0.39
N ILE A 48 -2.55 5.38 0.85
CA ILE A 48 -2.08 6.71 1.22
C ILE A 48 -0.72 7.05 0.59
N PRO A 49 0.33 6.23 0.74
CA PRO A 49 1.62 6.53 0.12
C PRO A 49 1.50 6.58 -1.40
N SER A 50 0.80 5.65 -2.05
CA SER A 50 0.62 5.69 -3.51
C SER A 50 -0.05 6.98 -3.98
N LYS A 51 -1.10 7.44 -3.29
CA LYS A 51 -1.79 8.69 -3.65
C LYS A 51 -0.92 9.92 -3.40
N ALA A 52 -0.06 9.92 -2.38
CA ALA A 52 0.92 10.98 -2.18
C ALA A 52 1.95 11.03 -3.32
N VAL A 53 2.47 9.88 -3.75
CA VAL A 53 3.43 9.79 -4.86
C VAL A 53 2.78 10.18 -6.19
N ILE A 54 1.59 9.66 -6.49
CA ILE A 54 0.82 10.01 -7.69
C ILE A 54 0.58 11.52 -7.75
N HIS A 55 0.18 12.13 -6.63
CA HIS A 55 -0.05 13.58 -6.57
C HIS A 55 1.22 14.38 -6.89
N ALA A 56 2.35 14.04 -6.27
CA ALA A 56 3.62 14.72 -6.53
C ALA A 56 4.09 14.53 -7.98
N ALA A 57 3.93 13.32 -8.53
CA ALA A 57 4.27 13.00 -9.91
C ALA A 57 3.39 13.75 -10.91
N GLU A 58 2.08 13.85 -10.65
CA GLU A 58 1.14 14.63 -11.45
C GLU A 58 1.51 16.11 -11.43
N LEU A 59 1.73 16.68 -10.25
CA LEU A 59 2.08 18.10 -10.12
C LEU A 59 3.36 18.43 -10.88
N ARG A 60 4.40 17.59 -10.76
CA ARG A 60 5.63 17.75 -11.53
C ARG A 60 5.37 17.71 -13.03
N HIS A 61 4.54 16.77 -13.49
CA HIS A 61 4.17 16.62 -14.90
C HIS A 61 3.39 17.84 -15.42
N GLU A 62 2.43 18.34 -14.65
CA GLU A 62 1.63 19.53 -15.01
C GLU A 62 2.50 20.79 -15.10
N VAL A 63 3.38 21.02 -14.12
CA VAL A 63 4.30 22.17 -14.13
C VAL A 63 5.22 22.11 -15.35
N ALA A 64 5.74 20.92 -15.70
CA ALA A 64 6.57 20.74 -16.90
C ALA A 64 5.80 20.97 -18.21
N ALA A 65 4.50 20.69 -18.23
CA ALA A 65 3.63 20.87 -19.40
C ALA A 65 2.99 22.28 -19.49
N ALA A 66 3.13 23.10 -18.45
CA ALA A 66 2.43 24.38 -18.31
C ALA A 66 2.83 25.43 -19.37
N SER A 67 3.97 25.24 -20.04
CA SER A 67 4.42 26.11 -21.14
C SER A 67 3.42 26.15 -22.31
N SER A 68 2.69 25.05 -22.53
CA SER A 68 1.66 24.95 -23.57
C SER A 68 0.47 25.91 -23.35
N ILE A 69 0.30 26.41 -22.12
CA ILE A 69 -0.74 27.39 -21.75
C ILE A 69 -0.14 28.74 -21.33
N GLY A 70 1.11 29.00 -21.71
CA GLY A 70 1.79 30.30 -21.48
C GLY A 70 2.43 30.47 -20.11
N ILE A 71 2.54 29.41 -19.29
CA ILE A 71 3.19 29.46 -17.98
C ILE A 71 4.59 28.83 -18.07
N GLY A 72 5.64 29.66 -17.96
CA GLY A 72 7.02 29.19 -17.94
C GLY A 72 7.47 28.78 -16.53
N ALA A 73 7.96 27.54 -16.38
CA ALA A 73 8.43 27.01 -15.09
C ALA A 73 9.91 26.58 -15.06
N GLY A 74 10.64 26.67 -16.19
CA GLY A 74 12.01 26.18 -16.29
C GLY A 74 12.11 24.66 -16.07
N GLU A 75 13.29 24.18 -15.65
CA GLU A 75 13.47 22.78 -15.24
C GLU A 75 12.81 22.52 -13.88
N VAL A 76 12.15 21.36 -13.75
CA VAL A 76 11.48 20.94 -12.51
C VAL A 76 12.25 19.78 -11.86
N PRO A 77 13.29 20.06 -11.06
CA PRO A 77 14.12 19.04 -10.43
C PRO A 77 13.32 18.22 -9.42
N LEU A 78 13.67 16.95 -9.28
CA LEU A 78 13.06 16.04 -8.32
C LEU A 78 13.99 15.81 -7.13
N ASP A 79 13.58 16.27 -5.95
CA ASP A 79 14.26 16.02 -4.68
C ASP A 79 13.56 14.85 -3.96
N LEU A 80 14.11 13.65 -4.11
CA LEU A 80 13.52 12.42 -3.56
C LEU A 80 13.52 12.42 -2.04
N ASP A 81 14.51 13.01 -1.38
CA ASP A 81 14.58 13.09 0.08
C ASP A 81 13.43 13.93 0.63
N LYS A 82 13.16 15.09 0.02
CA LYS A 82 12.02 15.93 0.42
C LYS A 82 10.69 15.26 0.13
N LEU A 83 10.56 14.58 -1.02
CA LEU A 83 9.33 13.85 -1.36
C LEU A 83 9.07 12.72 -0.34
N ARG A 84 10.08 11.91 -0.04
CA ARG A 84 10.03 10.86 1.00
C ARG A 84 9.67 11.43 2.36
N ALA A 85 10.36 12.49 2.78
CA ALA A 85 10.11 13.14 4.05
C ALA A 85 8.68 13.69 4.15
N TRP A 86 8.16 14.33 3.11
CA TRP A 86 6.78 14.82 3.07
C TRP A 86 5.77 13.69 3.15
N LYS A 87 5.91 12.65 2.31
CA LYS A 87 5.06 11.44 2.37
C LYS A 87 5.05 10.85 3.79
N ASN A 88 6.22 10.65 4.38
CA ASN A 88 6.33 10.03 5.71
C ASN A 88 5.72 10.90 6.82
N ARG A 89 5.76 12.23 6.71
CA ARG A 89 5.02 13.13 7.61
C ARG A 89 3.51 12.93 7.50
N VAL A 90 2.97 12.79 6.29
CA VAL A 90 1.54 12.49 6.07
C VAL A 90 1.15 11.17 6.73
N LEU A 91 1.96 10.11 6.55
CA LEU A 91 1.71 8.80 7.18
C LEU A 91 1.72 8.90 8.71
N LYS A 92 2.73 9.58 9.29
CA LYS A 92 2.86 9.77 10.74
C LYS A 92 1.65 10.50 11.32
N GLN A 93 1.19 11.56 10.67
CA GLN A 93 0.01 12.31 11.10
C GLN A 93 -1.24 11.43 11.14
N LEU A 94 -1.48 10.66 10.08
CA LEU A 94 -2.67 9.80 9.98
C LEU A 94 -2.61 8.63 10.97
N ARG A 95 -1.44 8.02 11.21
CA ARG A 95 -1.25 7.02 12.27
C ARG A 95 -1.60 7.59 13.65
N GLY A 96 -1.12 8.80 13.93
CA GLY A 96 -1.45 9.52 15.17
C GLY A 96 -2.95 9.76 15.32
N GLY A 97 -3.62 10.16 14.23
CA GLY A 97 -5.08 10.32 14.21
C GLY A 97 -5.83 9.02 14.54
N ILE A 98 -5.42 7.89 13.96
CA ILE A 98 -6.01 6.58 14.28
C ILE A 98 -5.79 6.23 15.76
N ALA A 99 -4.59 6.44 16.29
CA ALA A 99 -4.29 6.19 17.70
C ALA A 99 -5.17 7.04 18.64
N SER A 100 -5.36 8.33 18.31
CA SER A 100 -6.24 9.22 19.06
C SER A 100 -7.69 8.76 19.02
N LEU A 101 -8.19 8.31 17.86
CA LEU A 101 -9.56 7.79 17.73
C LEU A 101 -9.77 6.50 18.53
N LEU A 102 -8.82 5.57 18.51
CA LEU A 102 -8.90 4.34 19.32
C LEU A 102 -8.97 4.67 20.81
N LYS A 103 -8.10 5.57 21.29
CA LYS A 103 -8.09 6.03 22.68
C LYS A 103 -9.41 6.70 23.08
N ALA A 104 -9.95 7.58 22.22
CA ALA A 104 -11.20 8.27 22.48
C ALA A 104 -12.41 7.33 22.59
N ASN A 105 -12.32 6.13 22.02
CA ASN A 105 -13.37 5.11 22.07
C ASN A 105 -13.05 3.96 23.04
N GLY A 106 -12.07 4.14 23.95
CA GLY A 106 -11.76 3.14 24.98
C GLY A 106 -11.22 1.81 24.46
N VAL A 107 -10.69 1.77 23.23
CA VAL A 107 -10.10 0.55 22.66
C VAL A 107 -8.70 0.35 23.22
N GLU A 108 -8.44 -0.83 23.78
CA GLU A 108 -7.09 -1.23 24.19
C GLU A 108 -6.29 -1.70 22.97
N LEU A 109 -5.24 -0.95 22.63
CA LEU A 109 -4.30 -1.36 21.59
C LEU A 109 -3.22 -2.27 22.19
N ILE A 110 -3.15 -3.51 21.73
CA ILE A 110 -2.15 -4.50 22.12
C ILE A 110 -1.19 -4.69 20.95
N LYS A 111 0.08 -4.37 21.16
CA LYS A 111 1.12 -4.60 20.15
C LYS A 111 1.57 -6.07 20.18
N GLY A 112 1.64 -6.70 19.02
CA GLY A 112 2.12 -8.07 18.87
C GLY A 112 1.43 -8.85 17.75
N SER A 113 1.97 -10.02 17.45
CA SER A 113 1.40 -10.98 16.51
C SER A 113 0.37 -11.84 17.23
N GLY A 114 -0.87 -11.80 16.77
CA GLY A 114 -1.95 -12.64 17.31
C GLY A 114 -2.09 -13.97 16.57
N THR A 115 -2.25 -15.05 17.32
CA THR A 115 -2.60 -16.40 16.84
C THR A 115 -3.87 -16.86 17.54
N LEU A 116 -4.85 -17.34 16.78
CA LEU A 116 -6.04 -17.97 17.34
C LEU A 116 -5.66 -19.27 18.06
N THR A 117 -6.01 -19.38 19.33
CA THR A 117 -5.83 -20.61 20.14
C THR A 117 -7.14 -21.36 20.36
N GLY A 118 -8.26 -20.78 19.93
CA GLY A 118 -9.59 -21.37 19.99
C GLY A 118 -10.67 -20.36 19.61
N PRO A 119 -11.96 -20.68 19.83
CA PRO A 119 -13.08 -19.80 19.44
C PRO A 119 -13.09 -18.45 20.16
N THR A 120 -12.50 -18.36 21.35
CA THR A 120 -12.54 -17.17 22.24
C THR A 120 -11.15 -16.76 22.74
N GLY A 121 -10.09 -17.33 22.19
CA GLY A 121 -8.71 -17.14 22.67
C GLY A 121 -7.75 -16.69 21.58
N LEU A 122 -6.95 -15.69 21.90
CA LEU A 122 -5.79 -15.25 21.12
C LEU A 122 -4.53 -15.38 21.99
N GLU A 123 -3.47 -15.92 21.44
CA GLU A 123 -2.11 -15.70 21.95
C GLU A 123 -1.51 -14.52 21.19
N VAL A 124 -1.03 -13.51 21.91
CA VAL A 124 -0.38 -12.33 21.35
C VAL A 124 1.07 -12.35 21.76
N SER A 125 1.97 -12.42 20.79
CA SER A 125 3.42 -12.45 21.00
C SER A 125 4.12 -11.20 20.46
N ASP A 126 5.04 -10.66 21.25
CA ASP A 126 5.97 -9.62 20.84
C ASP A 126 7.40 -9.96 21.32
N ALA A 127 8.33 -9.01 21.21
CA ALA A 127 9.72 -9.22 21.65
C ALA A 127 9.86 -9.45 23.17
N GLY A 128 8.88 -9.05 23.97
CA GLY A 128 8.86 -9.20 25.43
C GLY A 128 8.20 -10.49 25.92
N GLY A 129 7.57 -11.27 25.04
CA GLY A 129 6.99 -12.57 25.35
C GLY A 129 5.60 -12.77 24.76
N ALA A 130 4.91 -13.79 25.25
CA ALA A 130 3.54 -14.11 24.85
C ALA A 130 2.55 -13.80 25.97
N ARG A 131 1.40 -13.21 25.63
CA ARG A 131 0.26 -13.02 26.53
C ARG A 131 -1.00 -13.58 25.91
N ARG A 132 -1.86 -14.18 26.74
CA ARG A 132 -3.19 -14.62 26.34
C ARG A 132 -4.18 -13.46 26.41
N VAL A 133 -5.04 -13.36 25.41
CA VAL A 133 -6.17 -12.44 25.33
C VAL A 133 -7.43 -13.29 25.13
N ASP A 134 -8.34 -13.26 26.10
CA ASP A 134 -9.64 -13.93 26.01
C ASP A 134 -10.72 -12.91 25.62
N ALA A 135 -11.55 -13.24 24.64
CA ALA A 135 -12.64 -12.39 24.17
C ALA A 135 -13.87 -13.21 23.78
N LYS A 136 -15.07 -12.71 24.07
CA LYS A 136 -16.32 -13.39 23.70
C LYS A 136 -16.49 -13.52 22.19
N ASN A 137 -16.05 -12.50 21.44
CA ASN A 137 -16.08 -12.47 19.98
C ASN A 137 -14.70 -12.08 19.44
N ILE A 138 -14.28 -12.69 18.33
CA ILE A 138 -13.04 -12.36 17.66
C ILE A 138 -13.32 -11.99 16.20
N VAL A 139 -12.82 -10.83 15.77
CA VAL A 139 -12.87 -10.36 14.39
C VAL A 139 -11.48 -10.49 13.77
N LEU A 140 -11.38 -11.27 12.69
CA LEU A 140 -10.14 -11.39 11.92
C LEU A 140 -10.10 -10.33 10.83
N ALA A 141 -9.14 -9.42 10.92
CA ALA A 141 -8.91 -8.32 9.98
C ALA A 141 -7.44 -8.27 9.54
N THR A 142 -6.83 -9.45 9.34
CA THR A 142 -5.38 -9.64 9.07
C THR A 142 -4.93 -9.20 7.68
N GLY A 143 -5.87 -8.88 6.78
CA GLY A 143 -5.59 -8.31 5.47
C GLY A 143 -4.99 -9.30 4.46
N ALA A 144 -4.13 -8.78 3.58
CA ALA A 144 -3.50 -9.52 2.49
C ALA A 144 -2.03 -9.12 2.34
N ARG A 145 -1.29 -9.87 1.53
CA ARG A 145 0.12 -9.62 1.20
C ARG A 145 0.35 -9.74 -0.31
N PRO A 146 1.41 -9.15 -0.88
CA PRO A 146 1.75 -9.33 -2.29
C PRO A 146 1.87 -10.82 -2.66
N PHE A 147 1.44 -11.15 -3.88
CA PHE A 147 1.61 -12.49 -4.43
C PHE A 147 3.07 -12.67 -4.88
N GLU A 148 3.71 -13.74 -4.45
CA GLU A 148 5.10 -14.03 -4.80
C GLU A 148 5.14 -14.95 -6.02
N LEU A 149 5.88 -14.52 -7.05
CA LEU A 149 6.10 -15.31 -8.25
C LEU A 149 7.36 -16.16 -8.04
N PRO A 150 7.28 -17.51 -8.10
CA PRO A 150 8.44 -18.36 -7.82
C PRO A 150 9.68 -18.07 -8.67
N PHE A 151 9.49 -17.58 -9.90
CA PHE A 151 10.55 -17.23 -10.85
C PHE A 151 11.07 -15.78 -10.72
N LEU A 152 10.48 -14.98 -9.81
CA LEU A 152 10.94 -13.64 -9.43
C LEU A 152 11.03 -13.57 -7.90
N PRO A 153 12.06 -14.19 -7.29
CA PRO A 153 12.17 -14.25 -5.84
C PRO A 153 12.38 -12.85 -5.25
N ARG A 154 11.69 -12.55 -4.15
CA ARG A 154 11.80 -11.27 -3.44
C ARG A 154 13.20 -10.97 -2.89
N SER A 155 14.03 -11.99 -2.72
CA SER A 155 15.42 -11.83 -2.29
C SER A 155 16.29 -11.15 -3.34
N HIS A 156 15.84 -11.08 -4.59
CA HIS A 156 16.58 -10.42 -5.65
C HIS A 156 16.44 -8.90 -5.51
N PRO A 157 17.55 -8.12 -5.47
CA PRO A 157 17.54 -6.70 -5.11
C PRO A 157 16.76 -5.80 -6.08
N ARG A 158 16.52 -6.27 -7.31
CA ARG A 158 15.75 -5.57 -8.35
C ARG A 158 14.30 -6.05 -8.49
N VAL A 159 13.86 -6.99 -7.65
CA VAL A 159 12.47 -7.45 -7.63
C VAL A 159 11.74 -6.71 -6.52
N TRP A 160 10.91 -5.75 -6.92
CA TRP A 160 10.15 -4.92 -6.00
C TRP A 160 8.68 -5.31 -6.00
N THR A 161 8.05 -5.15 -4.84
CA THR A 161 6.60 -5.04 -4.74
C THR A 161 6.20 -3.58 -4.64
N ALA A 162 4.90 -3.33 -4.45
CA ALA A 162 4.41 -1.97 -4.22
C ALA A 162 5.05 -1.32 -2.99
N GLU A 163 5.47 -2.10 -1.99
CA GLU A 163 6.07 -1.57 -0.76
C GLU A 163 7.40 -0.87 -1.06
N GLU A 164 8.34 -1.57 -1.71
CA GLU A 164 9.65 -1.01 -2.09
C GLU A 164 9.50 0.16 -3.07
N CYS A 165 8.52 0.11 -3.99
CA CYS A 165 8.22 1.24 -4.89
C CYS A 165 7.74 2.49 -4.12
N LEU A 166 7.16 2.33 -2.93
CA LEU A 166 6.62 3.44 -2.14
C LEU A 166 7.61 3.91 -1.07
N GLU A 167 8.75 3.25 -0.93
CA GLU A 167 9.90 3.74 -0.16
C GLU A 167 10.62 4.86 -0.91
N LEU A 168 10.60 4.84 -2.25
CA LEU A 168 11.18 5.85 -3.15
C LEU A 168 12.70 6.03 -2.98
N ASP A 169 13.43 4.93 -2.83
CA ASP A 169 14.89 4.98 -2.70
C ASP A 169 15.57 5.47 -3.97
N GLU A 170 15.02 5.10 -5.13
CA GLU A 170 15.45 5.60 -6.43
C GLU A 170 14.29 5.68 -7.43
N ILE A 171 14.50 6.46 -8.50
CA ILE A 171 13.69 6.41 -9.71
C ILE A 171 14.52 5.70 -10.79
N PRO A 172 14.29 4.40 -11.03
CA PRO A 172 15.10 3.65 -11.97
C PRO A 172 14.88 4.19 -13.38
N ARG A 173 15.95 4.27 -14.17
CA ARG A 173 15.86 4.73 -15.57
C ARG A 173 14.91 3.86 -16.40
N ARG A 174 14.96 2.54 -16.20
CA ARG A 174 14.08 1.57 -16.87
C ARG A 174 13.33 0.78 -15.81
N PHE A 175 12.01 0.71 -15.93
CA PHE A 175 11.16 0.12 -14.91
C PHE A 175 10.12 -0.83 -15.52
N ALA A 176 10.26 -2.13 -15.24
CA ALA A 176 9.34 -3.15 -15.70
C ALA A 176 8.31 -3.48 -14.62
N ILE A 177 7.03 -3.54 -15.01
CA ILE A 177 5.91 -3.88 -14.14
C ILE A 177 5.29 -5.18 -14.62
N ILE A 178 5.26 -6.18 -13.73
CA ILE A 178 4.65 -7.47 -14.00
C ILE A 178 3.22 -7.45 -13.46
N GLY A 179 2.24 -7.44 -14.36
CA GLY A 179 0.81 -7.32 -14.08
C GLY A 179 0.25 -5.93 -14.39
N GLY A 180 -0.80 -5.91 -15.22
CA GLY A 180 -1.59 -4.77 -15.65
C GLY A 180 -2.82 -4.47 -14.77
N GLY A 181 -2.76 -4.86 -13.50
CA GLY A 181 -3.76 -4.51 -12.49
C GLY A 181 -3.61 -3.08 -11.98
N VAL A 182 -4.58 -2.60 -11.20
CA VAL A 182 -4.67 -1.20 -10.73
C VAL A 182 -3.37 -0.72 -10.08
N ILE A 183 -2.77 -1.51 -9.19
CA ILE A 183 -1.52 -1.14 -8.49
C ILE A 183 -0.37 -0.91 -9.47
N GLY A 184 -0.19 -1.83 -10.43
CA GLY A 184 0.84 -1.71 -11.46
C GLY A 184 0.65 -0.47 -12.33
N LEU A 185 -0.60 -0.14 -12.68
CA LEU A 185 -0.91 1.06 -13.46
C LEU A 185 -0.70 2.35 -12.66
N GLU A 186 -1.11 2.38 -11.40
CA GLU A 186 -0.91 3.52 -10.49
C GLU A 186 0.59 3.84 -10.33
N ILE A 187 1.38 2.84 -9.96
CA ILE A 187 2.83 2.99 -9.75
C ILE A 187 3.53 3.29 -11.06
N GLY A 188 3.23 2.56 -12.13
CA GLY A 188 3.83 2.78 -13.45
C GLY A 188 3.57 4.17 -14.00
N SER A 189 2.35 4.68 -13.84
CA SER A 189 2.02 6.05 -14.26
C SER A 189 2.79 7.09 -13.45
N ALA A 190 2.94 6.87 -12.13
CA ALA A 190 3.70 7.77 -11.27
C ALA A 190 5.19 7.76 -11.64
N TYR A 191 5.81 6.59 -11.75
CA TYR A 191 7.22 6.45 -12.10
C TYR A 191 7.55 7.00 -13.50
N ALA A 192 6.66 6.80 -14.48
CA ALA A 192 6.80 7.42 -15.80
C ALA A 192 6.87 8.95 -15.72
N LYS A 193 6.00 9.57 -14.91
CA LYS A 193 5.98 11.02 -14.69
C LYS A 193 7.17 11.53 -13.86
N LEU A 194 7.74 10.67 -13.02
CA LEU A 194 8.96 10.97 -12.27
C LEU A 194 10.23 10.81 -13.13
N GLY A 195 10.16 10.08 -14.25
CA GLY A 195 11.20 10.05 -15.29
C GLY A 195 11.63 8.65 -15.73
N SER A 196 11.00 7.58 -15.24
CA SER A 196 11.30 6.22 -15.67
C SER A 196 10.76 5.92 -17.07
N GLU A 197 11.52 5.15 -17.86
CA GLU A 197 11.02 4.44 -19.02
C GLU A 197 10.26 3.19 -18.54
N VAL A 198 8.91 3.25 -18.55
CA VAL A 198 8.06 2.20 -17.96
C VAL A 198 7.57 1.21 -19.01
N THR A 199 7.68 -0.08 -18.70
CA THR A 199 7.12 -1.18 -19.48
C THR A 199 6.19 -2.04 -18.62
N ILE A 200 4.95 -2.22 -19.04
CA ILE A 200 3.97 -3.09 -18.37
C ILE A 200 3.86 -4.40 -19.15
N ILE A 201 4.01 -5.52 -18.45
CA ILE A 201 3.90 -6.88 -18.98
C ILE A 201 2.69 -7.54 -18.33
N GLU A 202 1.64 -7.79 -19.11
CA GLU A 202 0.39 -8.38 -18.67
C GLU A 202 0.14 -9.69 -19.42
N LEU A 203 -0.17 -10.74 -18.66
CA LEU A 203 -0.45 -12.07 -19.19
C LEU A 203 -1.75 -12.10 -19.98
N LEU A 204 -2.74 -11.30 -19.58
CA LEU A 204 -4.08 -11.28 -20.16
C LEU A 204 -4.17 -10.37 -21.39
N PRO A 205 -5.25 -10.51 -22.20
CA PRO A 205 -5.47 -9.67 -23.38
C PRO A 205 -5.85 -8.22 -23.07
N ARG A 206 -5.95 -7.83 -21.79
CA ARG A 206 -6.38 -6.50 -21.37
C ARG A 206 -5.83 -6.13 -20.00
N LEU A 207 -5.64 -4.82 -19.80
CA LEU A 207 -5.39 -4.24 -18.49
C LEU A 207 -6.67 -4.24 -17.63
N MET A 208 -6.49 -4.16 -16.31
CA MET A 208 -7.58 -4.06 -15.31
C MET A 208 -8.70 -5.08 -15.54
N ASN A 209 -8.35 -6.35 -15.63
CA ASN A 209 -9.33 -7.42 -15.84
C ASN A 209 -10.47 -7.36 -14.81
N GLY A 210 -11.72 -7.44 -15.29
CA GLY A 210 -12.93 -7.23 -14.47
C GLY A 210 -13.49 -5.80 -14.52
N THR A 211 -12.76 -4.85 -15.11
CA THR A 211 -13.26 -3.50 -15.40
C THR A 211 -13.91 -3.45 -16.78
N ASP A 212 -14.94 -2.61 -16.94
CA ASP A 212 -15.57 -2.37 -18.23
C ASP A 212 -14.52 -1.92 -19.27
N PRO A 213 -14.44 -2.60 -20.44
CA PRO A 213 -13.47 -2.27 -21.49
C PRO A 213 -13.50 -0.81 -21.93
N ASP A 214 -14.66 -0.15 -21.92
CA ASP A 214 -14.79 1.24 -22.34
C ASP A 214 -14.13 2.20 -21.35
N LEU A 215 -14.01 1.80 -20.08
CA LEU A 215 -13.23 2.53 -19.07
C LEU A 215 -11.73 2.25 -19.18
N VAL A 216 -11.34 1.06 -19.66
CA VAL A 216 -9.93 0.68 -19.85
C VAL A 216 -9.30 1.38 -21.07
N LYS A 217 -10.05 1.52 -22.17
CA LYS A 217 -9.61 2.17 -23.41
C LYS A 217 -8.93 3.55 -23.22
N PRO A 218 -9.54 4.53 -22.51
CA PRO A 218 -8.92 5.84 -22.30
C PRO A 218 -7.65 5.75 -21.45
N VAL A 219 -7.58 4.82 -20.50
CA VAL A 219 -6.39 4.60 -19.67
C VAL A 219 -5.23 4.10 -20.53
N LEU A 220 -5.44 3.07 -21.34
CA LEU A 220 -4.42 2.55 -22.27
C LEU A 220 -3.93 3.62 -23.24
N LYS A 221 -4.86 4.43 -23.78
CA LYS A 221 -4.51 5.56 -24.66
C LYS A 221 -3.62 6.59 -23.96
N ARG A 222 -3.92 6.94 -22.71
CA ARG A 222 -3.13 7.89 -21.92
C ARG A 222 -1.76 7.33 -21.54
N LEU A 223 -1.68 6.04 -21.17
CA LEU A 223 -0.41 5.37 -20.88
C LEU A 223 0.54 5.43 -22.09
N LYS A 224 0.05 5.07 -23.29
CA LYS A 224 0.83 5.16 -24.53
C LYS A 224 1.28 6.60 -24.83
N LYS A 225 0.39 7.58 -24.63
CA LYS A 225 0.72 9.01 -24.81
C LYS A 225 1.80 9.48 -23.82
N ALA A 226 1.84 8.90 -22.63
CA ALA A 226 2.86 9.17 -21.61
C ALA A 226 4.16 8.38 -21.83
N GLY A 227 4.33 7.67 -22.95
CA GLY A 227 5.53 6.91 -23.27
C GLY A 227 5.64 5.56 -22.56
N VAL A 228 4.56 5.08 -21.93
CA VAL A 228 4.54 3.75 -21.29
C VAL A 228 4.32 2.67 -22.35
N THR A 229 5.24 1.71 -22.39
CA THR A 229 5.12 0.52 -23.24
C THR A 229 4.23 -0.51 -22.56
N VAL A 230 3.31 -1.13 -23.31
CA VAL A 230 2.38 -2.14 -22.78
C VAL A 230 2.43 -3.38 -23.65
N HIS A 231 2.84 -4.50 -23.05
CA HIS A 231 2.81 -5.83 -23.64
C HIS A 231 1.66 -6.62 -23.00
N LEU A 232 0.60 -6.85 -23.79
CA LEU A 232 -0.51 -7.74 -23.43
C LEU A 232 -0.20 -9.15 -23.93
N GLU A 233 -0.92 -10.15 -23.42
CA GLU A 233 -0.74 -11.56 -23.80
C GLU A 233 0.72 -12.03 -23.68
N SER A 234 1.43 -11.47 -22.71
CA SER A 234 2.87 -11.61 -22.54
C SER A 234 3.19 -12.17 -21.16
N LYS A 235 3.88 -13.30 -21.13
CA LYS A 235 4.27 -13.98 -19.89
C LYS A 235 5.73 -13.65 -19.54
N ALA A 236 5.94 -13.07 -18.36
CA ALA A 236 7.27 -13.00 -17.78
C ALA A 236 7.78 -14.41 -17.44
N ALA A 237 8.97 -14.78 -17.93
CA ALA A 237 9.55 -16.11 -17.74
C ALA A 237 10.55 -16.17 -16.56
N GLY A 238 11.19 -15.05 -16.23
CA GLY A 238 12.24 -14.97 -15.22
C GLY A 238 12.92 -13.61 -15.21
N ILE A 239 13.90 -13.47 -14.33
CA ILE A 239 14.85 -12.35 -14.30
C ILE A 239 16.27 -12.93 -14.44
N GLU A 240 17.06 -12.32 -15.29
CA GLU A 240 18.48 -12.64 -15.48
C GLU A 240 19.27 -11.36 -15.31
N ASP A 241 20.46 -11.47 -14.71
CA ASP A 241 21.36 -10.34 -14.62
C ASP A 241 21.86 -9.99 -16.02
N GLY A 242 21.53 -8.78 -16.48
CA GLY A 242 22.13 -8.23 -17.68
C GLY A 242 23.65 -8.08 -17.52
N PRO A 243 24.38 -7.97 -18.65
CA PRO A 243 25.82 -7.73 -18.64
C PRO A 243 26.20 -6.40 -17.99
#